data_AF-A0A6G0XAN5-F1
#
_entry.id   AF-A0A6G0XAN5-F1
#
_cell.length_a   1.000
_cell.length_b   1.000
_cell.length_c   1.000
_cell.angle_alpha   90.00
_cell.angle_beta   90.00
_cell.angle_gamma   90.00
#
_symmetry.space_group_name_H-M   'P 1'
#
loop_
_entity.id
_entity.type
_entity.pdbx_description
1 polymer ?
#
loop_
_entity_poly.entity_id
_entity_poly.type
_entity_poly.pdbx_seq_one_letter_code
_entity_poly.pdbx_strand_id
1 'polypeptide(L)'
;MNCLSVIEYAVVHLKVKHIVVCGHYGCSGIKAALSCTEFGVVDNWIRNIKDVYIEQKKKFQALDEEVVLDLLTEENVAKSVYNVCHTRIVQNAWKNGQDVSVHGWCYSIADGIIRDLNICIANESQVEPIYRRLRDMRESLVLKDDLAAAKTMAELLNGLGVKGE
;
A
#
# COMPACT_ATOMS: atom_id res chain seq x y z
N MET A 1 1.37 -0.74 -18.18
CA MET A 1 1.42 0.70 -17.89
C MET A 1 0.04 1.38 -18.05
N ASN A 2 -1.08 0.70 -17.77
CA ASN A 2 -2.42 1.30 -17.94
C ASN A 2 -2.83 2.11 -16.69
N CYS A 3 -3.15 1.41 -15.60
CA CYS A 3 -3.61 2.04 -14.35
C CYS A 3 -2.60 3.05 -13.77
N LEU A 4 -1.30 2.74 -13.81
CA LEU A 4 -0.27 3.64 -13.28
C LEU A 4 -0.23 5.01 -13.97
N SER A 5 -0.49 5.08 -15.28
CA SER A 5 -0.52 6.36 -16.00
C SER A 5 -1.72 7.21 -15.59
N VAL A 6 -2.87 6.59 -15.29
CA VAL A 6 -4.05 7.29 -14.76
C VAL A 6 -3.76 7.83 -13.36
N ILE A 7 -3.18 7.01 -12.49
CA ILE A 7 -2.81 7.41 -11.12
C ILE A 7 -1.78 8.54 -11.16
N GLU A 8 -0.75 8.44 -12.01
CA GLU A 8 0.25 9.48 -12.18
C GLU A 8 -0.38 10.80 -12.60
N TYR A 9 -1.23 10.79 -13.62
CA TYR A 9 -1.88 12.00 -14.07
C TYR A 9 -2.77 12.63 -12.99
N ALA A 10 -3.60 11.83 -12.33
CA ALA A 10 -4.49 12.29 -11.28
C ALA A 10 -3.72 12.87 -10.07
N VAL A 11 -2.66 12.21 -9.63
CA VAL A 11 -1.91 12.60 -8.44
C VAL A 11 -0.94 13.74 -8.75
N VAL A 12 -0.16 13.63 -9.83
CA VAL A 12 0.93 14.56 -10.14
C VAL A 12 0.40 15.84 -10.78
N HIS A 13 -0.55 15.75 -11.71
CA HIS A 13 -1.03 16.90 -12.47
C HIS A 13 -2.34 17.48 -11.94
N LEU A 14 -3.32 16.63 -11.62
CA LEU A 14 -4.61 17.10 -11.11
C LEU A 14 -4.64 17.34 -9.59
N LYS A 15 -3.62 16.85 -8.87
CA LYS A 15 -3.49 17.01 -7.41
C LYS A 15 -4.72 16.52 -6.63
N VAL A 16 -5.31 15.40 -7.06
CA VAL A 16 -6.45 14.81 -6.34
C VAL A 16 -6.06 14.47 -4.89
N LYS A 17 -7.01 14.66 -3.97
CA LYS A 17 -6.83 14.33 -2.55
C LYS A 17 -7.21 12.90 -2.20
N HIS A 18 -8.02 12.25 -3.03
CA HIS A 18 -8.55 10.93 -2.74
C HIS A 18 -8.45 10.03 -3.95
N ILE A 19 -7.93 8.83 -3.73
CA ILE A 19 -7.98 7.71 -4.66
C ILE A 19 -8.88 6.66 -4.01
N VAL A 20 -9.86 6.16 -4.73
CA VAL A 20 -10.74 5.08 -4.25
C VAL A 20 -10.51 3.86 -5.11
N VAL A 21 -10.11 2.76 -4.47
CA VAL A 21 -10.14 1.43 -5.07
C VAL A 21 -11.48 0.81 -4.68
N CYS A 22 -12.36 0.64 -5.67
CA CYS A 22 -13.71 0.16 -5.44
C CYS A 22 -13.89 -1.23 -6.05
N GLY A 23 -14.16 -2.24 -5.22
CA GLY A 23 -14.58 -3.57 -5.64
C GLY A 23 -16.10 -3.70 -5.67
N HIS A 24 -16.59 -4.88 -6.07
CA HIS A 24 -18.02 -5.15 -6.05
C HIS A 24 -18.35 -6.62 -5.77
N TYR A 25 -19.37 -6.86 -4.96
CA TYR A 25 -19.86 -8.21 -4.69
C TYR A 25 -20.52 -8.79 -5.95
N GLY A 26 -20.50 -10.12 -6.07
CA GLY A 26 -20.94 -10.82 -7.29
C GLY A 26 -20.00 -10.65 -8.49
N CYS A 27 -18.71 -10.35 -8.27
CA CYS A 27 -17.74 -10.17 -9.36
C CYS A 27 -17.45 -11.47 -10.11
N SER A 28 -17.77 -11.50 -11.40
CA SER A 28 -17.48 -12.64 -12.29
C SER A 28 -15.97 -12.91 -12.42
N GLY A 29 -15.13 -11.89 -12.31
CA GLY A 29 -13.66 -12.05 -12.32
C GLY A 29 -13.12 -12.76 -11.08
N ILE A 30 -13.66 -12.45 -9.89
CA ILE A 30 -13.34 -13.17 -8.64
C ILE A 30 -13.82 -14.62 -8.74
N LYS A 31 -15.04 -14.84 -9.24
CA LYS A 31 -15.59 -16.19 -9.45
C LYS A 31 -14.75 -17.01 -10.44
N ALA A 32 -14.34 -16.40 -11.56
CA ALA A 32 -13.44 -17.03 -12.52
C ALA A 32 -12.09 -17.40 -11.88
N ALA A 33 -11.54 -16.54 -11.03
CA ALA A 33 -10.29 -16.78 -10.32
C ALA A 33 -10.36 -17.97 -9.35
N LEU A 34 -11.51 -18.23 -8.72
CA LEU A 34 -11.69 -19.40 -7.87
C LEU A 34 -12.02 -20.68 -8.63
N SER A 35 -12.45 -20.56 -9.89
CA SER A 35 -12.76 -21.72 -10.72
C SER A 35 -11.52 -22.41 -11.28
N CYS A 36 -11.67 -23.69 -11.65
CA CYS A 36 -10.67 -24.44 -12.42
C CYS A 36 -10.90 -24.38 -13.94
N THR A 37 -11.71 -23.42 -14.41
CA THR A 37 -12.02 -23.25 -15.83
C THR A 37 -11.01 -22.32 -16.50
N GLU A 38 -10.66 -22.62 -17.75
CA GLU A 38 -9.79 -21.78 -18.57
C GLU A 38 -10.62 -20.71 -19.30
N PHE A 39 -10.18 -19.46 -19.23
CA PHE A 39 -10.80 -18.31 -19.90
C PHE A 39 -9.84 -17.63 -20.89
N GLY A 40 -8.65 -18.21 -21.10
CA GLY A 40 -7.66 -17.75 -22.08
C GLY A 40 -6.74 -16.67 -21.52
N VAL A 41 -6.46 -15.60 -22.29
CA VAL A 41 -5.46 -14.59 -21.90
C VAL A 41 -5.78 -13.89 -20.57
N VAL A 42 -7.07 -13.78 -20.22
CA VAL A 42 -7.54 -13.18 -18.96
C VAL A 42 -7.07 -13.96 -17.73
N ASP A 43 -6.74 -15.25 -17.87
CA ASP A 43 -6.22 -16.07 -16.77
C ASP A 43 -4.91 -15.54 -16.20
N ASN A 44 -4.10 -14.86 -17.03
CA ASN A 44 -2.89 -14.17 -16.58
C ASN A 44 -3.21 -12.93 -15.75
N TRP A 45 -4.32 -12.24 -16.05
CA TRP A 45 -4.74 -11.05 -15.33
C TRP A 45 -5.33 -11.41 -13.96
N ILE A 46 -6.23 -12.40 -13.90
CA ILE A 46 -6.88 -12.84 -12.66
C ILE A 46 -5.96 -13.68 -11.76
N ARG A 47 -4.74 -14.02 -12.20
CA ARG A 47 -3.75 -14.70 -11.36
C ARG A 47 -3.44 -13.92 -10.08
N ASN A 48 -3.41 -12.60 -10.14
CA ASN A 48 -3.20 -11.78 -8.94
C ASN A 48 -4.29 -12.01 -7.87
N ILE A 49 -5.54 -12.28 -8.29
CA ILE A 49 -6.64 -12.63 -7.37
C ILE A 49 -6.40 -14.03 -6.77
N LYS A 50 -5.93 -14.99 -7.59
CA LYS A 50 -5.55 -16.33 -7.11
C LYS A 50 -4.43 -16.25 -6.07
N ASP A 51 -3.47 -15.36 -6.27
CA ASP A 51 -2.36 -15.15 -5.33
C ASP A 51 -2.87 -14.62 -3.98
N VAL A 52 -3.82 -13.66 -3.97
CA VAL A 52 -4.48 -13.19 -2.72
C VAL A 52 -5.17 -14.34 -2.00
N TYR A 53 -5.89 -15.20 -2.72
CA TYR A 53 -6.55 -16.37 -2.14
C TYR A 53 -5.54 -17.34 -1.50
N ILE A 54 -4.43 -17.63 -2.17
CA ILE A 54 -3.40 -18.55 -1.68
C ILE A 54 -2.65 -17.98 -0.48
N GLU A 55 -2.25 -16.70 -0.52
CA GLU A 55 -1.60 -15.99 0.58
C GLU A 55 -2.41 -16.09 1.88
N GLN A 56 -3.74 -16.07 1.76
CA GLN A 56 -4.66 -16.05 2.90
C GLN A 56 -5.51 -17.30 3.03
N LYS A 57 -5.08 -18.44 2.45
CA LYS A 57 -5.88 -19.67 2.34
C LYS A 57 -6.53 -20.10 3.65
N LYS A 58 -5.87 -19.90 4.79
CA LYS A 58 -6.40 -20.24 6.13
C LYS A 58 -7.67 -19.46 6.48
N LYS A 59 -7.83 -18.21 6.04
CA LYS A 59 -9.01 -17.40 6.30
C LYS A 59 -10.25 -17.93 5.58
N PHE A 60 -10.05 -18.59 4.44
CA PHE A 60 -11.15 -19.13 3.62
C PHE A 60 -11.49 -20.59 3.95
N GLN A 61 -10.76 -21.21 4.87
CA GLN A 61 -11.03 -22.60 5.27
C GLN A 61 -12.38 -22.69 5.99
N ALA A 62 -13.18 -23.70 5.60
CA ALA A 62 -14.48 -23.99 6.20
C ALA A 62 -15.55 -22.89 6.05
N LEU A 63 -15.39 -21.98 5.07
CA LEU A 63 -16.44 -21.04 4.69
C LEU A 63 -17.22 -21.54 3.48
N ASP A 64 -18.49 -21.13 3.39
CA ASP A 64 -19.32 -21.37 2.22
C ASP A 64 -18.81 -20.58 1.01
N GLU A 65 -19.04 -21.09 -0.20
CA GLU A 65 -18.50 -20.51 -1.45
C GLU A 65 -18.89 -19.03 -1.62
N GLU A 66 -20.14 -18.67 -1.33
CA GLU A 66 -20.63 -17.29 -1.44
C GLU A 66 -19.89 -16.36 -0.46
N VAL A 67 -19.66 -16.81 0.78
CA VAL A 67 -18.89 -16.06 1.78
C VAL A 67 -17.43 -15.92 1.36
N VAL A 68 -16.85 -16.96 0.75
CA VAL A 68 -15.49 -16.89 0.21
C VAL A 68 -15.39 -15.88 -0.93
N LEU A 69 -16.37 -15.83 -1.83
CA LEU A 69 -16.40 -14.86 -2.94
C LEU A 69 -16.46 -13.42 -2.44
N ASP A 70 -17.32 -13.15 -1.48
CA ASP A 70 -17.47 -11.80 -0.91
C ASP A 70 -16.23 -11.38 -0.15
N LEU A 71 -15.70 -12.25 0.73
CA LEU A 71 -14.49 -11.96 1.48
C LEU A 71 -13.27 -11.80 0.57
N LEU A 72 -13.12 -12.65 -0.46
CA LEU A 72 -12.02 -12.52 -1.42
C LEU A 72 -12.12 -11.22 -2.23
N THR A 73 -13.33 -10.74 -2.49
CA THR A 73 -13.54 -9.42 -3.11
C THR A 73 -12.96 -8.32 -2.23
N GLU A 74 -13.28 -8.32 -0.93
CA GLU A 74 -12.78 -7.34 0.04
C GLU A 74 -11.24 -7.43 0.19
N GLU A 75 -10.69 -8.63 0.31
CA GLU A 75 -9.24 -8.85 0.41
C GLU A 75 -8.51 -8.42 -0.87
N ASN A 76 -9.12 -8.60 -2.04
CA ASN A 76 -8.56 -8.13 -3.30
C ASN A 76 -8.57 -6.59 -3.40
N VAL A 77 -9.61 -5.93 -2.88
CA VAL A 77 -9.63 -4.46 -2.74
C VAL A 77 -8.53 -4.00 -1.79
N ALA A 78 -8.41 -4.64 -0.62
CA ALA A 78 -7.36 -4.34 0.35
C ALA A 78 -5.97 -4.44 -0.30
N LYS A 79 -5.65 -5.59 -0.92
CA LYS A 79 -4.37 -5.78 -1.63
C LYS A 79 -4.13 -4.73 -2.70
N SER A 80 -5.16 -4.36 -3.45
CA SER A 80 -5.08 -3.33 -4.50
C SER A 80 -4.84 -1.93 -3.92
N VAL A 81 -5.43 -1.58 -2.79
CA VAL A 81 -5.11 -0.34 -2.04
C VAL A 81 -3.63 -0.32 -1.66
N TYR A 82 -3.10 -1.41 -1.08
CA TYR A 82 -1.67 -1.51 -0.76
C TYR A 82 -0.80 -1.37 -2.00
N ASN A 83 -1.14 -2.03 -3.11
CA ASN A 83 -0.40 -1.91 -4.37
C ASN A 83 -0.32 -0.45 -4.87
N VAL A 84 -1.41 0.31 -4.75
CA VAL A 84 -1.43 1.75 -5.10
C VAL A 84 -0.50 2.55 -4.17
N CYS A 85 -0.56 2.30 -2.86
CA CYS A 85 0.30 2.93 -1.85
C CYS A 85 1.79 2.57 -2.00
N HIS A 86 2.11 1.42 -2.60
CA HIS A 86 3.48 1.00 -2.88
C HIS A 86 4.06 1.64 -4.14
N THR A 87 3.25 2.35 -4.93
CA THR A 87 3.76 3.04 -6.12
C THR A 87 4.65 4.21 -5.75
N ARG A 88 5.67 4.49 -6.58
CA ARG A 88 6.48 5.69 -6.44
C ARG A 88 5.66 6.97 -6.62
N ILE A 89 4.57 6.92 -7.39
CA ILE A 89 3.68 8.07 -7.60
C ILE A 89 3.11 8.56 -6.27
N VAL A 90 2.47 7.67 -5.49
CA VAL A 90 1.83 8.02 -4.22
C VAL A 90 2.87 8.33 -3.15
N GLN A 91 3.95 7.54 -3.05
CA GLN A 91 5.02 7.81 -2.09
C GLN A 91 5.77 9.13 -2.37
N ASN A 92 5.89 9.53 -3.64
CA ASN A 92 6.46 10.83 -4.02
C ASN A 92 5.53 11.97 -3.60
N ALA A 93 4.22 11.81 -3.81
CA ALA A 93 3.23 12.79 -3.37
C ALA A 93 3.31 13.02 -1.84
N TRP A 94 3.32 11.95 -1.04
CA TRP A 94 3.45 12.07 0.41
C TRP A 94 4.75 12.75 0.87
N LYS A 95 5.91 12.36 0.32
CA LYS A 95 7.20 13.02 0.66
C LYS A 95 7.19 14.51 0.34
N ASN A 96 6.50 14.90 -0.74
CA ASN A 96 6.39 16.29 -1.15
C ASN A 96 5.30 17.06 -0.36
N GLY A 97 4.73 16.46 0.68
CA GLY A 97 3.70 17.07 1.52
C GLY A 97 2.33 17.18 0.87
N GLN A 98 2.08 16.47 -0.24
CA GLN A 98 0.75 16.44 -0.86
C GLN A 98 -0.20 15.58 -0.03
N ASP A 99 -1.34 16.17 0.34
CA ASP A 99 -2.44 15.52 1.03
C ASP A 99 -3.22 14.61 0.06
N VAL A 100 -2.85 13.33 0.01
CA VAL A 100 -3.54 12.30 -0.78
C VAL A 100 -3.79 11.06 0.07
N SER A 101 -5.02 10.56 0.06
CA SER A 101 -5.42 9.33 0.77
C SER A 101 -5.94 8.28 -0.21
N VAL A 102 -5.65 7.02 0.08
CA VAL A 102 -6.12 5.87 -0.71
C VAL A 102 -7.14 5.07 0.12
N HIS A 103 -8.34 4.88 -0.42
CA HIS A 103 -9.48 4.26 0.23
C HIS A 103 -9.86 2.94 -0.42
N GLY A 104 -10.33 1.98 0.38
CA GLY A 104 -10.87 0.70 -0.10
C GLY A 104 -12.37 0.58 0.16
N TRP A 105 -13.17 0.53 -0.90
CA TRP A 105 -14.63 0.39 -0.82
C TRP A 105 -15.11 -0.84 -1.60
N CYS A 106 -16.28 -1.35 -1.22
CA CYS A 106 -17.03 -2.33 -2.01
C CYS A 106 -18.47 -1.85 -2.18
N TYR A 107 -19.12 -2.20 -3.29
CA TYR A 107 -20.58 -2.07 -3.41
C TYR A 107 -21.21 -3.38 -3.86
N SER A 108 -22.48 -3.62 -3.52
CA SER A 108 -23.19 -4.79 -4.06
C SER A 108 -23.93 -4.40 -5.33
N ILE A 109 -23.82 -5.23 -6.37
CA ILE A 109 -24.60 -5.04 -7.60
C ILE A 109 -26.11 -5.14 -7.32
N ALA A 110 -26.50 -5.92 -6.30
CA ALA A 110 -27.90 -6.15 -5.98
C ALA A 110 -28.60 -4.92 -5.39
N ASP A 111 -27.89 -4.12 -4.60
CA ASP A 111 -28.46 -2.96 -3.88
C ASP A 111 -27.85 -1.61 -4.27
N GLY A 112 -26.70 -1.59 -4.94
CA GLY A 112 -25.96 -0.38 -5.31
C GLY A 112 -25.35 0.38 -4.13
N ILE A 113 -25.37 -0.18 -2.92
CA ILE A 113 -24.93 0.49 -1.69
C ILE A 113 -23.42 0.32 -1.53
N ILE A 114 -22.73 1.45 -1.39
CA ILE A 114 -21.30 1.50 -1.06
C ILE A 114 -21.09 1.16 0.41
N ARG A 115 -20.13 0.29 0.68
CA ARG A 115 -19.66 -0.15 1.99
C ARG A 115 -18.19 0.23 2.11
N ASP A 116 -17.86 0.99 3.14
CA ASP A 116 -16.48 1.31 3.48
C ASP A 116 -15.85 0.10 4.18
N LEU A 117 -14.71 -0.39 3.66
CA LEU A 117 -13.96 -1.48 4.28
C LEU A 117 -13.13 -1.00 5.49
N ASN A 118 -13.24 0.28 5.86
CA ASN A 118 -12.43 0.96 6.86
C ASN A 118 -10.92 0.91 6.53
N ILE A 119 -10.60 0.94 5.23
CA ILE A 119 -9.23 0.96 4.74
C ILE A 119 -8.95 2.37 4.21
N CYS A 120 -8.11 3.12 4.94
CA CYS A 120 -7.66 4.44 4.52
C CYS A 120 -6.17 4.62 4.86
N ILE A 121 -5.35 4.80 3.83
CA ILE A 121 -3.90 5.06 3.94
C ILE A 121 -3.64 6.48 3.46
N ALA A 122 -3.23 7.35 4.37
CA ALA A 122 -3.08 8.78 4.14
C ALA A 122 -1.61 9.25 4.15
N ASN A 123 -0.67 8.41 4.59
CA ASN A 123 0.74 8.78 4.65
C ASN A 123 1.69 7.57 4.61
N GLU A 124 2.96 7.83 4.31
CA GLU A 124 4.02 6.83 4.16
C GLU A 124 4.27 6.02 5.45
N SER A 125 3.98 6.58 6.64
CA SER A 125 4.22 5.88 7.91
C SER A 125 3.28 4.68 8.13
N GLN A 126 2.15 4.64 7.42
CA GLN A 126 1.17 3.54 7.44
C GLN A 126 1.52 2.39 6.47
N VAL A 127 2.59 2.53 5.67
CA VAL A 127 3.08 1.51 4.74
C VAL A 127 4.29 0.79 5.34
N GLU A 128 4.49 -0.50 5.08
CA GLU A 128 5.61 -1.26 5.64
C GLU A 128 6.98 -0.71 5.17
N PRO A 129 8.00 -0.68 6.04
CA PRO A 129 9.31 -0.08 5.72
C PRO A 129 9.99 -0.62 4.45
N ILE A 130 9.77 -1.88 4.08
CA ILE A 130 10.35 -2.48 2.88
C ILE A 130 9.82 -1.86 1.58
N TYR A 131 8.58 -1.36 1.60
CA TYR A 131 7.95 -0.72 0.45
C TYR A 131 8.19 0.79 0.42
N ARG A 132 8.51 1.40 1.57
CA ARG A 132 8.94 2.80 1.64
C ARG A 132 10.16 3.00 0.74
N ARG A 133 10.35 4.20 0.22
CA ARG A 133 11.58 4.49 -0.52
C ARG A 133 12.79 4.19 0.35
N LEU A 134 13.85 3.65 -0.26
CA LEU A 134 15.17 3.71 0.32
C LEU A 134 15.42 5.18 0.65
N ARG A 135 15.57 5.52 1.94
CA ARG A 135 15.95 6.88 2.35
C ARG A 135 17.17 7.25 1.52
N ASP A 136 17.16 8.45 0.93
CA ASP A 136 18.30 8.94 0.18
C ASP A 136 19.55 8.70 1.03
N MET A 137 20.50 7.90 0.54
CA MET A 137 21.73 7.60 1.27
C MET A 137 22.43 8.88 1.73
N ARG A 138 22.21 10.00 1.03
CA ARG A 138 22.66 11.35 1.37
C ARG A 138 22.15 11.84 2.73
N GLU A 139 20.87 11.64 3.07
CA GLU A 139 20.34 12.01 4.40
C GLU A 139 20.90 11.12 5.51
N SER A 140 21.12 9.83 5.22
CA SER A 140 21.73 8.89 6.18
C SER A 140 23.22 9.17 6.43
N LEU A 141 23.92 9.76 5.45
CA LEU A 141 25.32 10.20 5.58
C LEU A 141 25.41 11.48 6.41
N VAL A 142 24.55 12.47 6.15
CA VAL A 142 24.47 13.71 6.94
C VAL A 142 24.18 13.41 8.42
N LEU A 143 23.22 12.52 8.72
CA LEU A 143 22.94 12.08 10.09
C LEU A 143 24.12 11.33 10.76
N LYS A 144 24.92 10.59 9.99
CA LYS A 144 26.11 9.91 10.50
C LYS A 144 27.24 10.90 10.78
N ASP A 145 27.42 11.90 9.92
CA ASP A 145 28.44 12.93 10.07
C ASP A 145 28.12 13.83 11.28
N ASP A 146 26.85 14.22 11.46
CA ASP A 146 26.40 14.99 12.62
C ASP A 146 26.56 14.22 13.94
N LEU A 147 26.25 12.91 13.93
CA LEU A 147 26.43 12.04 15.10
C LEU A 147 27.92 11.79 15.41
N ALA A 148 28.76 11.68 14.39
CA ALA A 148 30.20 11.56 14.55
C ALA A 148 30.79 12.84 15.15
N ALA A 149 30.42 14.01 14.60
CA ALA A 149 30.85 15.31 15.11
C ALA A 149 30.43 15.54 16.58
N ALA A 150 29.19 15.16 16.93
CA ALA A 150 28.70 15.26 18.31
C ALA A 150 29.47 14.35 19.28
N LYS A 151 29.83 13.13 18.86
CA LYS A 151 30.65 12.21 19.67
C LYS A 151 32.07 12.73 19.86
N THR A 152 32.71 13.24 18.81
CA THR A 152 34.06 13.80 18.91
C THR A 152 34.09 15.03 19.84
N MET A 153 33.06 15.89 19.78
CA MET A 153 32.92 17.03 20.69
C MET A 153 32.73 16.57 22.15
N ALA A 154 31.91 15.55 22.40
CA ALA A 154 31.71 14.99 23.73
C ALA A 154 32.99 14.33 24.29
N GLU A 155 33.78 13.68 23.44
CA GLU A 155 35.07 13.09 23.80
C GLU A 155 36.12 14.16 24.11
N LEU A 156 36.16 15.27 23.36
CA LEU A 156 37.02 16.42 23.66
C LEU A 156 36.64 17.11 24.97
N LEU A 157 35.35 17.24 25.27
CA LEU A 157 34.87 17.81 26.53
C LEU A 157 35.15 16.89 27.73
N ASN A 158 35.09 15.57 27.55
CA ASN A 158 35.46 14.60 28.58
C ASN A 158 36.99 14.46 28.77
N GLY A 159 37.78 14.68 27.72
CA GLY A 159 39.24 14.70 27.77
C GLY A 159 39.81 15.99 28.39
N LEU A 160 39.07 17.09 28.31
CA LEU A 160 39.36 18.36 28.97
C LEU A 160 38.75 18.43 30.38
N GLY A 161 38.60 17.29 31.06
CA GLY A 161 38.34 17.24 32.49
C GLY A 161 39.41 17.97 33.28
N VAL A 162 39.26 19.30 33.36
CA VAL A 162 39.95 20.22 34.25
C VAL A 162 39.81 19.61 35.63
N LYS A 163 40.91 19.10 36.16
CA LYS A 163 41.06 18.81 37.58
C LYS A 163 40.94 20.16 38.30
N GLY A 164 39.70 20.53 38.64
CA GLY A 164 39.42 21.58 39.61
C GLY A 164 39.84 21.06 40.98
N GLU A 165 40.60 21.92 41.66
CA GLU A 165 41.16 21.78 43.01
C GLU A 165 40.15 21.36 44.08
#